data_AF-A0AAU0MYS3-F1
#
_entry.id   AF-A0AAU0MYS3-F1
#
_cell.length_a   1.000
_cell.length_b   1.000
_cell.length_c   1.000
_cell.angle_alpha   90.00
_cell.angle_beta   90.00
_cell.angle_gamma   90.00
#
_symmetry.space_group_name_H-M   'P 1'
#
loop_
_entity.id
_entity.type
_entity.pdbx_description
1 polymer ?
#
loop_
_entity_poly.entity_id
_entity_poly.type
_entity_poly.pdbx_seq_one_letter_code
_entity_poly.pdbx_strand_id
1 'polypeptide(L)'
;MPSAAPTLLPIQTPAPKGPATVTPKEQGCPLGLLARLGGRQFLNQTVAEFYQAIGKYMAPEDAADHDKQHSRQAQFLSHALAGESEPTYSARANFLARGLNPALFEALLEYLEARLLELGFSSAICDQLVRTTSNLLGRGEEPLSIAC
;
A
#
# COMPACT_ATOMS: atom_id res chain seq x y z
N MET A 1 -10.61 75.68 27.63
CA MET A 1 -10.78 74.85 26.42
C MET A 1 -9.99 75.46 25.27
N PRO A 2 -8.74 75.02 25.06
CA PRO A 2 -8.21 74.90 23.72
C PRO A 2 -7.86 73.44 23.39
N SER A 3 -8.32 73.01 22.21
CA SER A 3 -8.12 71.68 21.64
C SER A 3 -6.70 71.56 21.09
N ALA A 4 -5.91 70.65 21.65
CA ALA A 4 -4.57 70.33 21.14
C ALA A 4 -4.66 69.07 20.27
N ALA A 5 -4.43 69.23 18.97
CA ALA A 5 -4.25 68.13 18.03
C ALA A 5 -2.78 67.67 18.06
N PRO A 6 -2.49 66.37 18.20
CA PRO A 6 -1.15 65.85 17.98
C PRO A 6 -0.97 65.27 16.56
N THR A 7 -0.08 65.93 15.83
CA THR A 7 0.99 65.44 14.94
C THR A 7 0.99 63.97 14.47
N LEU A 8 1.10 63.84 13.14
CA LEU A 8 1.37 62.66 12.33
C LEU A 8 2.67 61.93 12.69
N LEU A 9 2.61 60.60 12.72
CA LEU A 9 3.76 59.72 12.46
C LEU A 9 3.37 58.73 11.34
N PRO A 10 4.24 58.49 10.33
CA PRO A 10 4.01 57.47 9.31
C PRO A 10 4.40 56.09 9.89
N ILE A 11 3.41 55.21 10.09
CA ILE A 11 3.71 53.80 10.33
C ILE A 11 3.96 53.12 8.98
N GLN A 12 5.19 52.65 8.83
CA GLN A 12 5.70 51.90 7.70
C GLN A 12 4.83 50.66 7.42
N THR A 13 4.40 50.53 6.18
CA THR A 13 3.87 49.29 5.62
C THR A 13 5.03 48.31 5.48
N PRO A 14 5.01 47.10 6.05
CA PRO A 14 5.90 46.05 5.58
C PRO A 14 5.41 45.63 4.19
N ALA A 15 6.21 45.94 3.18
CA ALA A 15 6.06 45.42 1.83
C ALA A 15 5.97 43.89 1.88
N PRO A 16 5.08 43.26 1.08
CA PRO A 16 5.13 41.82 0.87
C PRO A 16 6.49 41.50 0.22
N LYS A 17 7.38 40.86 0.98
CA LYS A 17 8.52 40.14 0.41
C LYS A 17 7.93 39.23 -0.66
N GLY A 18 8.51 39.34 -1.86
CA GLY A 18 7.99 38.78 -3.08
C GLY A 18 7.64 37.29 -2.98
N PRO A 19 6.93 36.76 -3.98
CA PRO A 19 6.68 35.34 -4.03
C PRO A 19 8.05 34.65 -4.11
N ALA A 20 8.50 34.16 -2.96
CA ALA A 20 9.40 33.03 -2.93
C ALA A 20 8.68 32.03 -3.84
N THR A 21 9.31 31.75 -4.97
CA THR A 21 9.03 30.59 -5.78
C THR A 21 9.25 29.40 -4.86
N VAL A 22 8.25 29.09 -4.03
CA VAL A 22 7.92 27.73 -3.66
C VAL A 22 7.54 27.10 -4.98
N THR A 23 8.59 26.72 -5.72
CA THR A 23 8.58 25.51 -6.52
C THR A 23 7.79 24.53 -5.69
N PRO A 24 6.60 24.09 -6.13
CA PRO A 24 6.06 22.88 -5.60
C PRO A 24 7.18 21.87 -5.86
N LYS A 25 7.91 21.49 -4.82
CA LYS A 25 8.31 20.10 -4.76
C LYS A 25 6.98 19.38 -4.86
N GLU A 26 6.64 18.95 -6.07
CA GLU A 26 5.83 17.76 -6.25
C GLU A 26 6.60 16.61 -5.59
N GLN A 27 6.62 16.64 -4.26
CA GLN A 27 6.50 15.46 -3.45
C GLN A 27 5.04 15.07 -3.60
N GLY A 28 4.68 14.56 -4.78
CA GLY A 28 3.43 13.86 -4.97
C GLY A 28 3.39 12.82 -3.87
N CYS A 29 2.40 12.91 -2.99
CA CYS A 29 2.24 11.98 -1.89
C CYS A 29 2.46 10.57 -2.45
N PRO A 30 3.47 9.79 -1.99
CA PRO A 30 3.56 8.39 -2.37
C PRO A 30 2.52 7.65 -1.53
N LEU A 31 1.24 7.94 -1.76
CA LEU A 31 0.17 7.05 -1.36
C LEU A 31 0.42 5.78 -2.16
N GLY A 32 1.10 4.82 -1.52
CA GLY A 32 1.45 3.53 -2.10
C GLY A 32 0.24 2.87 -2.75
N LEU A 33 0.46 1.88 -3.61
CA LEU A 33 -0.60 1.20 -4.35
C LEU A 33 -1.76 0.76 -3.43
N LEU A 34 -1.45 0.36 -2.20
CA LEU A 34 -2.43 0.03 -1.16
C LEU A 34 -3.47 1.13 -0.92
N ALA A 35 -3.04 2.39 -0.82
CA ALA A 35 -3.95 3.49 -0.57
C ALA A 35 -4.84 3.80 -1.79
N ARG A 36 -4.30 3.62 -3.01
CA ARG A 36 -5.08 3.74 -4.26
C ARG A 36 -6.16 2.68 -4.38
N LEU A 37 -5.94 1.50 -3.81
CA LEU A 37 -6.89 0.38 -3.81
C LEU A 37 -7.99 0.49 -2.75
N GLY A 38 -7.98 1.52 -1.89
CA GLY A 38 -8.91 1.63 -0.75
C GLY A 38 -8.33 1.18 0.59
N GLY A 39 -7.02 0.96 0.67
CA GLY A 39 -6.27 0.73 1.91
C GLY A 39 -6.28 -0.72 2.39
N ARG A 40 -5.69 -0.93 3.58
CA ARG A 40 -5.59 -2.26 4.23
C ARG A 40 -6.95 -2.88 4.49
N GLN A 41 -7.96 -2.07 4.81
CA GLN A 41 -9.29 -2.56 5.11
C GLN A 41 -9.93 -3.22 3.87
N PHE A 42 -9.89 -2.52 2.73
CA PHE A 42 -10.38 -3.06 1.46
C PHE A 42 -9.67 -4.38 1.13
N LEU A 43 -8.34 -4.37 1.16
CA LEU A 43 -7.53 -5.54 0.85
C LEU A 43 -7.86 -6.74 1.77
N ASN A 44 -7.87 -6.53 3.09
CA ASN A 44 -8.19 -7.59 4.05
C ASN A 44 -9.59 -8.15 3.84
N GLN A 45 -10.56 -7.29 3.53
CA GLN A 45 -11.93 -7.71 3.23
C GLN A 45 -11.98 -8.54 1.95
N THR A 46 -11.30 -8.13 0.87
CA THR A 46 -11.25 -8.89 -0.38
C THR A 46 -10.57 -10.24 -0.21
N VAL A 47 -9.47 -10.31 0.57
CA VAL A 47 -8.84 -11.59 0.89
C VAL A 47 -9.79 -12.46 1.72
N ALA A 48 -10.48 -11.91 2.72
CA ALA A 48 -11.47 -12.67 3.49
C ALA A 48 -12.61 -13.21 2.62
N GLU A 49 -13.11 -12.42 1.66
CA GLU A 49 -14.11 -12.85 0.67
C GLU A 49 -13.60 -14.01 -0.19
N PHE A 50 -12.35 -13.96 -0.66
CA PHE A 50 -11.71 -15.06 -1.38
C PHE A 50 -11.70 -16.35 -0.54
N TYR A 51 -11.24 -16.28 0.72
CA TYR A 51 -11.18 -17.45 1.59
C TYR A 51 -12.57 -18.01 1.93
N GLN A 52 -13.58 -17.13 2.09
CA GLN A 52 -14.96 -17.55 2.24
C GLN A 52 -15.52 -18.21 0.97
N ALA A 53 -15.13 -17.75 -0.22
CA ALA A 53 -15.58 -18.32 -1.48
C ALA A 53 -15.02 -19.73 -1.69
N ILE A 54 -13.70 -19.91 -1.51
CA ILE A 54 -13.05 -21.22 -1.71
C ILE A 54 -13.36 -22.21 -0.58
N GLY A 55 -13.56 -21.72 0.65
CA GLY A 55 -13.83 -22.56 1.81
C GLY A 55 -15.09 -23.42 1.69
N LYS A 56 -16.05 -23.02 0.84
CA LYS A 56 -17.27 -23.78 0.54
C LYS A 56 -17.01 -25.09 -0.21
N TYR A 57 -15.85 -25.21 -0.85
CA TYR A 57 -15.47 -26.34 -1.68
C TYR A 57 -14.38 -27.21 -1.03
N MET A 58 -14.02 -26.92 0.22
CA MET A 58 -12.88 -27.51 0.90
C MET A 58 -13.29 -28.53 1.95
N ALA A 59 -12.42 -29.51 2.19
CA ALA A 59 -12.59 -30.45 3.27
C ALA A 59 -12.25 -29.78 4.62
N PRO A 60 -12.87 -30.19 5.74
CA PRO A 60 -12.63 -29.61 7.06
C PRO A 60 -11.17 -29.63 7.51
N GLU A 61 -10.42 -30.66 7.12
CA GLU A 61 -9.00 -30.83 7.38
C GLU A 61 -8.12 -29.73 6.76
N ASP A 62 -8.52 -29.16 5.63
CA ASP A 62 -7.79 -28.09 4.95
C ASP A 62 -8.12 -26.68 5.51
N ALA A 63 -9.22 -26.56 6.26
CA ALA A 63 -9.72 -25.28 6.76
C ALA A 63 -8.74 -24.60 7.75
N ALA A 64 -8.08 -25.38 8.61
CA ALA A 64 -7.14 -24.85 9.59
C ALA A 64 -5.86 -24.27 8.95
N ASP A 65 -5.43 -24.84 7.83
CA ASP A 65 -4.29 -24.32 7.07
C ASP A 65 -4.69 -23.10 6.23
N HIS A 66 -5.94 -23.04 5.78
CA HIS A 66 -6.51 -21.87 5.12
C HIS A 66 -6.55 -20.63 6.03
N ASP A 67 -6.92 -20.76 7.31
CA ASP A 67 -6.90 -19.62 8.23
C ASP A 67 -5.49 -19.03 8.40
N LYS A 68 -4.46 -19.89 8.42
CA LYS A 68 -3.05 -19.46 8.46
C LYS A 68 -2.65 -18.78 7.15
N GLN A 69 -3.03 -19.36 6.00
CA GLN A 69 -2.74 -18.78 4.69
C GLN A 69 -3.47 -17.44 4.49
N HIS A 70 -4.71 -17.32 4.94
CA HIS A 70 -5.48 -16.08 4.93
C HIS A 70 -4.73 -14.95 5.64
N SER A 71 -4.39 -15.14 6.91
CA SER A 71 -3.68 -14.11 7.67
C SER A 71 -2.33 -13.75 7.05
N ARG A 72 -1.59 -14.75 6.57
CA ARG A 72 -0.26 -14.57 5.98
C ARG A 72 -0.31 -13.83 4.64
N GLN A 73 -1.22 -14.19 3.75
CA GLN A 73 -1.39 -13.55 2.44
C GLN A 73 -1.91 -12.12 2.58
N ALA A 74 -2.85 -11.87 3.50
CA ALA A 74 -3.34 -10.52 3.79
C ALA A 74 -2.21 -9.60 4.30
N GLN A 75 -1.36 -10.11 5.20
CA GLN A 75 -0.18 -9.38 5.66
C GLN A 75 0.83 -9.16 4.53
N PHE A 76 1.14 -10.20 3.75
CA PHE A 76 2.09 -10.11 2.64
C PHE A 76 1.65 -9.05 1.62
N LEU A 77 0.40 -9.07 1.17
CA LEU A 77 -0.15 -8.10 0.23
C LEU A 77 -0.17 -6.68 0.82
N SER A 78 -0.56 -6.54 2.10
CA SER A 78 -0.52 -5.23 2.78
C SER A 78 0.89 -4.65 2.80
N HIS A 79 1.90 -5.50 3.04
CA HIS A 79 3.30 -5.08 3.01
C HIS A 79 3.77 -4.77 1.59
N ALA A 80 3.46 -5.63 0.62
CA ALA A 80 3.86 -5.44 -0.78
C ALA A 80 3.34 -4.12 -1.37
N LEU A 81 2.10 -3.77 -1.03
CA LEU A 81 1.40 -2.64 -1.64
C LEU A 81 1.57 -1.32 -0.87
N ALA A 82 2.04 -1.35 0.38
CA ALA A 82 2.24 -0.15 1.20
C ALA A 82 3.36 0.76 0.66
N GLY A 83 4.32 0.22 -0.08
CA GLY A 83 5.38 1.00 -0.74
C GLY A 83 6.38 1.67 0.21
N GLU A 84 6.49 1.21 1.45
CA GLU A 84 7.48 1.72 2.41
C GLU A 84 8.91 1.29 2.02
N SER A 85 9.90 2.11 2.36
CA SER A 85 11.31 1.96 1.97
C SER A 85 12.03 0.80 2.70
N GLU A 86 12.90 0.06 2.00
CA GLU A 86 13.87 -0.88 2.62
C GLU A 86 14.78 -0.17 3.65
N PRO A 87 15.18 -0.79 4.78
CA PRO A 87 15.51 -2.22 4.96
C PRO A 87 14.55 -3.03 5.86
N THR A 88 13.54 -2.40 6.46
CA THR A 88 12.61 -3.07 7.40
C THR A 88 11.67 -4.08 6.70
N TYR A 89 11.53 -3.97 5.36
CA TYR A 89 10.61 -4.77 4.55
C TYR A 89 11.14 -6.15 4.16
N SER A 90 12.43 -6.29 3.91
CA SER A 90 12.97 -7.50 3.29
C SER A 90 12.83 -8.72 4.20
N ALA A 91 13.14 -8.61 5.49
CA ALA A 91 13.07 -9.76 6.41
C ALA A 91 11.63 -10.27 6.63
N ARG A 92 10.68 -9.37 6.92
CA ARG A 92 9.29 -9.75 7.18
C ARG A 92 8.57 -10.19 5.90
N ALA A 93 8.76 -9.47 4.78
CA ALA A 93 8.17 -9.86 3.51
C ALA A 93 8.72 -11.21 3.02
N ASN A 94 10.03 -11.45 3.13
CA ASN A 94 10.64 -12.73 2.76
C ASN A 94 10.17 -13.87 3.67
N PHE A 95 10.05 -13.62 4.98
CA PHE A 95 9.50 -14.62 5.91
C PHE A 95 8.03 -14.95 5.59
N LEU A 96 7.23 -13.95 5.23
CA LEU A 96 5.84 -14.16 4.82
C LEU A 96 5.78 -14.97 3.52
N ALA A 97 6.54 -14.56 2.50
CA ALA A 97 6.66 -15.19 1.19
C ALA A 97 6.96 -16.69 1.27
N ARG A 98 7.97 -17.09 2.05
CA ARG A 98 8.37 -18.50 2.22
C ARG A 98 7.31 -19.41 2.83
N GLY A 99 6.32 -18.83 3.51
CA GLY A 99 5.22 -19.58 4.12
C GLY A 99 3.94 -19.57 3.28
N LEU A 100 3.95 -18.94 2.09
CA LEU A 100 2.79 -18.91 1.21
C LEU A 100 2.66 -20.23 0.46
N ASN A 101 1.42 -20.69 0.29
CA ASN A 101 1.11 -21.68 -0.72
C ASN A 101 1.07 -20.98 -2.09
N PRO A 102 1.96 -21.31 -3.05
CA PRO A 102 2.04 -20.61 -4.33
C PRO A 102 0.76 -20.69 -5.16
N ALA A 103 0.14 -21.87 -5.25
CA ALA A 103 -1.09 -22.07 -6.02
C ALA A 103 -2.27 -21.28 -5.44
N LEU A 104 -2.36 -21.25 -4.11
CA LEU A 104 -3.40 -20.48 -3.43
C LEU A 104 -3.16 -18.97 -3.57
N PHE A 105 -1.91 -18.54 -3.59
CA PHE A 105 -1.56 -17.14 -3.77
C PHE A 105 -1.81 -16.66 -5.21
N GLU A 106 -1.51 -17.49 -6.21
CA GLU A 106 -1.85 -17.20 -7.62
C GLU A 106 -3.36 -17.06 -7.81
N ALA A 107 -4.15 -18.01 -7.28
CA ALA A 107 -5.62 -17.92 -7.30
C ALA A 107 -6.15 -16.67 -6.58
N LEU A 108 -5.50 -16.24 -5.49
CA LEU A 108 -5.85 -14.99 -4.82
C LEU A 108 -5.56 -13.76 -5.69
N LEU A 109 -4.45 -13.74 -6.44
CA LEU A 109 -4.12 -12.64 -7.35
C LEU A 109 -5.11 -12.55 -8.51
N GLU A 110 -5.50 -13.68 -9.10
CA GLU A 110 -6.54 -13.73 -10.14
C GLU A 110 -7.89 -13.21 -9.61
N TYR A 111 -8.28 -13.64 -8.40
CA TYR A 111 -9.49 -13.16 -7.74
C TYR A 111 -9.45 -11.64 -7.49
N LEU A 112 -8.32 -11.13 -7.00
CA LEU A 112 -8.11 -9.70 -6.76
C LEU A 112 -8.19 -8.88 -8.06
N GLU A 113 -7.55 -9.36 -9.13
CA GLU A 113 -7.61 -8.71 -10.44
C GLU A 113 -9.05 -8.63 -10.96
N ALA A 114 -9.77 -9.75 -10.96
CA ALA A 114 -11.18 -9.78 -11.37
C ALA A 114 -12.03 -8.81 -10.53
N ARG A 115 -11.84 -8.82 -9.21
CA ARG A 115 -12.56 -7.93 -8.29
C ARG A 115 -12.28 -6.45 -8.53
N LEU A 116 -11.02 -6.09 -8.82
CA LEU A 116 -10.66 -4.71 -9.12
C LEU A 116 -11.26 -4.25 -10.44
N LEU A 117 -11.27 -5.10 -11.47
CA LEU A 117 -11.92 -4.80 -12.73
C LEU A 117 -13.44 -4.62 -12.56
N GLU A 118 -14.10 -5.47 -11.77
CA GLU A 118 -15.53 -5.34 -11.44
C GLU A 118 -15.85 -4.00 -10.75
N LEU A 119 -14.95 -3.52 -9.90
CA LEU A 119 -15.08 -2.24 -9.20
C LEU A 119 -14.70 -1.03 -10.06
N GLY A 120 -14.31 -1.25 -11.32
CA GLY A 120 -14.01 -0.20 -12.30
C GLY A 120 -12.57 0.33 -12.24
N PHE A 121 -11.65 -0.37 -11.57
CA PHE A 121 -10.23 -0.06 -11.66
C PHE A 121 -9.70 -0.38 -13.07
N SER A 122 -8.67 0.34 -13.51
CA SER A 122 -8.05 0.08 -14.81
C SER A 122 -7.18 -1.19 -14.77
N SER A 123 -7.06 -1.86 -15.92
CA SER A 123 -6.13 -2.98 -16.10
C SER A 123 -4.69 -2.61 -15.69
N ALA A 124 -4.26 -1.36 -15.97
CA ALA A 124 -2.95 -0.87 -15.57
C ALA A 124 -2.72 -0.90 -14.04
N ILE A 125 -3.76 -0.68 -13.23
CA ILE A 125 -3.66 -0.78 -11.76
C ILE A 125 -3.56 -2.24 -11.33
N CYS A 126 -4.32 -3.13 -11.99
CA CYS A 126 -4.28 -4.56 -11.73
C CYS A 126 -2.91 -5.16 -12.10
N ASP A 127 -2.39 -4.82 -13.29
CA ASP A 127 -1.04 -5.19 -13.72
C ASP A 127 0.03 -4.71 -12.74
N GLN A 128 -0.11 -3.48 -12.23
CA GLN A 128 0.81 -2.93 -11.25
C GLN A 128 0.75 -3.71 -9.93
N LEU A 129 -0.43 -4.13 -9.48
CA LEU A 129 -0.61 -4.96 -8.30
C LEU A 129 0.11 -6.29 -8.48
N VAL A 130 -0.24 -7.05 -9.53
CA VAL A 130 0.32 -8.38 -9.81
C VAL A 130 1.83 -8.31 -9.93
N ARG A 131 2.37 -7.34 -10.69
CA ARG A 131 3.82 -7.18 -10.82
C ARG A 131 4.49 -6.86 -9.48
N THR A 132 3.91 -5.99 -8.66
CA THR A 132 4.50 -5.59 -7.37
C THR A 132 4.57 -6.78 -6.42
N THR A 133 3.50 -7.56 -6.33
CA THR A 133 3.40 -8.70 -5.43
C THR A 133 4.25 -9.88 -5.91
N SER A 134 4.21 -10.21 -7.21
CA SER A 134 5.01 -11.30 -7.78
C SER A 134 6.51 -11.01 -7.73
N ASN A 135 6.94 -9.76 -7.97
CA ASN A 135 8.35 -9.38 -7.83
C ASN A 135 8.83 -9.54 -6.38
N LEU A 136 8.01 -9.16 -5.39
CA LEU A 136 8.36 -9.31 -3.99
C LEU A 136 8.39 -10.78 -3.57
N LEU A 137 7.46 -11.59 -4.09
CA LEU A 137 7.44 -13.04 -3.86
C LEU A 137 8.71 -13.70 -4.38
N GLY A 138 9.10 -13.42 -5.63
CA GLY A 138 10.31 -13.97 -6.25
C GLY A 138 11.60 -13.61 -5.49
N ARG A 139 11.69 -12.38 -4.92
CA ARG A 139 12.83 -11.99 -4.06
C ARG A 139 12.87 -12.77 -2.73
N GLY A 140 11.73 -13.27 -2.24
CA GLY A 140 11.66 -14.09 -1.02
C GLY A 140 12.13 -15.54 -1.21
N GLU A 141 12.06 -16.03 -2.45
CA GLU A 141 12.50 -17.37 -2.86
C GLU A 141 13.99 -17.44 -3.20
N GLU A 142 14.64 -16.29 -3.47
CA GLU A 142 16.07 -16.25 -3.76
C GLU A 142 16.87 -16.80 -2.55
N PRO A 143 17.69 -17.85 -2.73
CA PRO A 143 18.53 -18.35 -1.65
C PRO A 143 19.48 -17.23 -1.24
N LEU A 144 19.45 -16.86 0.04
CA LEU A 144 20.42 -15.93 0.61
C LEU A 144 21.81 -16.54 0.38
N SER A 145 22.50 -16.07 -0.65
CA SER A 145 23.89 -16.42 -0.89
C SER A 145 24.70 -15.80 0.24
N ILE A 146 24.87 -16.56 1.31
CA ILE A 146 25.81 -16.23 2.38
C ILE A 146 27.19 -16.50 1.77
N ALA A 147 27.82 -15.45 1.24
CA ALA A 147 29.25 -15.48 1.04
C ALA A 147 29.90 -15.57 2.44
N CYS A 148 30.68 -16.63 2.65
CA CYS A 148 31.41 -16.95 3.87
C CYS A 148 32.35 -15.84 4.34
#